data_AF-A0A9E2IGC4-F1
#
_entry.id   AF-A0A9E2IGC4-F1
#
_cell.length_a   1.000
_cell.length_b   1.000
_cell.length_c   1.000
_cell.angle_alpha   90.00
_cell.angle_beta   90.00
_cell.angle_gamma   90.00
#
_symmetry.space_group_name_H-M   'P 1'
#
loop_
_entity.id
_entity.type
_entity.pdbx_description
1 polymer ?
#
loop_
_entity_poly.entity_id
_entity_poly.type
_entity_poly.pdbx_seq_one_letter_code
_entity_poly.pdbx_strand_id
1 'polypeptide(L)'
;MNLCKQMIFKSLDRDSIFRKYHLTIETCDDRWGDKKFTKKVITLYYNNDEVSEGVFMDKFPKKDGQFITVSEISWGRERLNWIYRKKQDQPYFTGFEEFYKTENKDEIARVIDPIRTATLMFMQGIIPSHKDPGFRLRQLIKRFFEHNSQFSFSEDRLLELSCDF
;
A
#
# COMPACT_ATOMS: atom_id res chain seq x y z
N MET A 1 -9.41 6.22 -28.02
CA MET A 1 -8.42 6.14 -26.93
C MET A 1 -7.97 7.51 -26.37
N ASN A 2 -8.34 8.66 -26.98
CA ASN A 2 -7.84 9.98 -26.59
C ASN A 2 -8.73 10.74 -25.57
N LEU A 3 -10.05 10.46 -25.53
CA LEU A 3 -11.00 11.22 -24.71
C LEU A 3 -10.82 11.02 -23.20
N CYS A 4 -10.62 9.78 -22.73
CA CYS A 4 -10.41 9.52 -21.30
C CYS A 4 -9.13 10.16 -20.77
N LYS A 5 -8.03 10.10 -21.54
CA LYS A 5 -6.80 10.83 -21.20
C LYS A 5 -7.07 12.33 -21.10
N GLN A 6 -7.75 12.91 -22.09
CA GLN A 6 -8.09 14.34 -22.07
C GLN A 6 -8.99 14.74 -20.90
N MET A 7 -9.95 13.91 -20.51
CA MET A 7 -10.81 14.17 -19.34
C MET A 7 -10.01 14.15 -18.05
N ILE A 8 -9.12 13.16 -17.89
CA ILE A 8 -8.25 13.07 -16.71
C ILE A 8 -7.33 14.28 -16.65
N PHE A 9 -6.61 14.60 -17.73
CA PHE A 9 -5.76 15.80 -17.76
C PHE A 9 -6.53 17.09 -17.46
N LYS A 10 -7.74 17.27 -18.00
CA LYS A 10 -8.58 18.45 -17.70
C LYS A 10 -9.07 18.50 -16.24
N SER A 11 -9.34 17.37 -15.60
CA SER A 11 -9.64 17.34 -14.15
C SER A 11 -8.42 17.66 -13.30
N LEU A 12 -7.23 17.35 -13.81
CA LEU A 12 -5.93 17.57 -13.17
C LEU A 12 -5.29 18.91 -13.60
N ASP A 13 -6.00 19.86 -14.20
CA ASP A 13 -5.41 21.14 -14.67
C ASP A 13 -5.81 22.34 -13.78
N ARG A 14 -6.49 22.08 -12.65
CA ARG A 14 -7.02 23.14 -11.77
C ARG A 14 -6.11 23.53 -10.59
N ASP A 15 -5.03 22.79 -10.32
CA ASP A 15 -4.10 23.09 -9.22
C ASP A 15 -2.63 23.13 -9.69
N SER A 16 -1.86 24.11 -9.24
CA SER A 16 -0.41 24.24 -9.52
C SER A 16 0.45 23.07 -9.00
N ILE A 17 -0.17 22.09 -8.32
CA ILE A 17 0.42 20.86 -7.79
C ILE A 17 0.62 19.80 -8.90
N PHE A 18 -0.05 19.92 -10.04
CA PHE A 18 -0.14 18.85 -11.05
C PHE A 18 1.11 18.59 -11.90
N ARG A 19 2.14 19.44 -11.84
CA ARG A 19 3.45 19.11 -12.47
C ARG A 19 4.12 17.86 -11.88
N LYS A 20 3.65 17.41 -10.71
CA LYS A 20 4.19 16.23 -10.03
C LYS A 20 3.46 14.93 -10.35
N TYR A 21 2.24 15.01 -10.90
CA TYR A 21 1.45 13.82 -11.21
C TYR A 21 1.64 13.38 -12.66
N HIS A 22 1.70 12.07 -12.89
CA HIS A 22 1.61 11.50 -14.23
C HIS A 22 0.95 10.12 -14.20
N LEU A 23 0.50 9.67 -15.38
CA LEU A 23 -0.17 8.39 -15.56
C LEU A 23 0.57 7.53 -16.57
N THR A 24 0.75 6.25 -16.23
CA THR A 24 1.09 5.22 -17.21
C THR A 24 -0.16 4.41 -17.53
N ILE A 25 -0.23 3.92 -18.76
CA ILE A 25 -1.28 2.99 -19.18
C ILE A 25 -0.61 1.88 -19.95
N GLU A 26 -0.66 0.68 -19.41
CA GLU A 26 0.00 -0.50 -19.94
C GLU A 26 -1.02 -1.60 -20.19
N THR A 27 -0.76 -2.44 -21.18
CA THR A 27 -1.55 -3.64 -21.45
C THR A 27 -0.62 -4.82 -21.30
N CYS A 28 -0.97 -5.74 -20.43
CA CYS A 28 -0.15 -6.90 -20.13
C CYS A 28 -1.00 -8.16 -19.99
N ASP A 29 -0.40 -9.29 -20.31
CA ASP A 29 -0.96 -10.60 -20.02
C ASP A 29 -0.66 -10.96 -18.57
N ASP A 30 -1.65 -11.53 -17.88
CA ASP A 30 -1.58 -11.89 -16.49
C ASP A 30 -2.22 -13.26 -16.23
N ARG A 31 -2.00 -13.80 -15.04
CA ARG A 31 -2.52 -15.07 -14.60
C ARG A 31 -2.97 -15.04 -13.14
N TRP A 32 -4.20 -15.51 -12.91
CA TRP A 32 -4.71 -15.79 -11.57
C TRP A 32 -5.02 -17.28 -11.45
N GLY A 33 -4.15 -18.03 -10.76
CA GLY A 33 -4.27 -19.49 -10.69
C GLY A 33 -4.08 -20.12 -12.07
N ASP A 34 -5.09 -20.80 -12.58
CA ASP A 34 -5.14 -21.41 -13.91
C ASP A 34 -5.68 -20.45 -15.00
N LYS A 35 -6.27 -19.32 -14.61
CA LYS A 35 -6.89 -18.35 -15.51
C LYS A 35 -5.85 -17.42 -16.14
N LYS A 36 -5.80 -17.39 -17.46
CA LYS A 36 -5.03 -16.41 -18.24
C LYS A 36 -5.95 -15.32 -18.79
N PHE A 37 -5.52 -14.07 -18.73
CA PHE A 37 -6.28 -12.94 -19.25
C PHE A 37 -5.35 -11.79 -19.57
N THR A 38 -5.80 -10.90 -20.45
CA THR A 38 -5.12 -9.62 -20.70
C THR A 38 -5.80 -8.55 -19.87
N LYS A 39 -5.01 -7.71 -19.21
CA LYS A 39 -5.48 -6.58 -18.42
C LYS A 39 -4.86 -5.28 -18.91
N LYS A 40 -5.58 -4.18 -18.71
CA LYS A 40 -5.07 -2.83 -18.83
C LYS A 40 -4.82 -2.29 -17.43
N VAL A 41 -3.58 -1.89 -17.17
CA VAL A 41 -3.15 -1.29 -15.91
C VAL A 41 -3.01 0.21 -16.12
N ILE A 42 -3.58 0.99 -15.23
CA ILE A 42 -3.54 2.45 -15.22
C ILE A 42 -2.93 2.85 -13.88
N THR A 43 -1.70 3.33 -13.90
CA THR A 43 -0.97 3.65 -12.66
C THR A 43 -0.81 5.16 -12.55
N LEU A 44 -1.22 5.72 -11.41
CA LEU A 44 -1.04 7.12 -11.05
C LEU A 44 0.22 7.25 -10.20
N TYR A 45 1.09 8.17 -10.61
CA TYR A 45 2.32 8.50 -9.92
C TYR A 45 2.28 9.94 -9.41
N TYR A 46 2.97 10.19 -8.29
CA TYR A 46 3.34 11.51 -7.78
C TYR A 46 4.84 11.53 -7.53
N ASN A 47 5.59 12.45 -8.17
CA ASN A 47 7.05 12.52 -8.04
C ASN A 47 7.78 11.18 -8.32
N ASN A 48 7.23 10.35 -9.24
CA ASN A 48 7.69 8.99 -9.58
C ASN A 48 7.36 7.90 -8.55
N ASP A 49 6.71 8.22 -7.44
CA ASP A 49 6.16 7.23 -6.51
C ASP A 49 4.73 6.85 -6.93
N GLU A 50 4.43 5.56 -6.96
CA GLU A 50 3.09 5.06 -7.27
C GLU A 50 2.12 5.35 -6.12
N VAL A 51 0.94 5.88 -6.43
CA VAL A 51 -0.05 6.27 -5.41
C VAL A 51 -1.38 5.53 -5.55
N SER A 52 -1.71 5.11 -6.76
CA SER A 52 -2.95 4.40 -7.08
C SER A 52 -2.78 3.59 -8.35
N GLU A 53 -3.46 2.45 -8.40
CA GLU A 53 -3.53 1.59 -9.57
C GLU A 53 -4.99 1.28 -9.91
N GLY A 54 -5.34 1.39 -11.18
CA GLY A 54 -6.59 0.90 -11.74
C GLY A 54 -6.32 -0.25 -12.68
N VAL A 55 -7.07 -1.35 -12.54
CA VAL A 55 -6.97 -2.50 -13.43
C VAL A 55 -8.31 -2.70 -14.14
N PHE A 56 -8.26 -2.84 -15.46
CA PHE A 56 -9.41 -3.14 -16.29
C PHE A 56 -9.18 -4.42 -17.09
N MET A 57 -10.07 -5.39 -16.95
CA MET A 57 -10.05 -6.68 -17.63
C MET A 57 -11.34 -6.83 -18.43
N ASP A 58 -11.25 -6.79 -19.76
CA ASP A 58 -12.43 -6.89 -20.63
C ASP A 58 -13.02 -8.31 -20.66
N LYS A 59 -12.12 -9.32 -20.64
CA LYS A 59 -12.44 -10.74 -20.80
C LYS A 59 -11.81 -11.60 -19.70
N PHE A 60 -12.15 -11.33 -18.45
CA PHE A 60 -11.72 -12.19 -17.36
C PHE A 60 -12.48 -13.52 -17.40
N PRO A 61 -11.79 -14.68 -17.41
CA PRO A 61 -12.44 -15.97 -17.56
C PRO A 61 -13.18 -16.41 -16.28
N LYS A 62 -14.44 -16.80 -16.45
CA LYS A 62 -15.23 -17.53 -15.46
C LYS A 62 -15.06 -19.05 -15.64
N LYS A 63 -15.68 -19.82 -14.74
CA LYS A 63 -15.90 -21.25 -14.97
C LYS A 63 -16.77 -21.42 -16.23
N ASP A 64 -16.62 -22.53 -16.93
CA ASP A 64 -17.46 -22.93 -18.08
C ASP A 64 -17.27 -22.10 -19.36
N GLY A 65 -16.10 -21.47 -19.55
CA GLY A 65 -15.75 -20.77 -20.80
C GLY A 65 -16.42 -19.40 -21.00
N GLN A 66 -17.17 -18.92 -20.02
CA GLN A 66 -17.76 -17.59 -20.02
C GLN A 66 -16.72 -16.51 -19.67
N PHE A 67 -16.96 -15.27 -20.11
CA PHE A 67 -16.14 -14.11 -19.78
C PHE A 67 -16.95 -13.04 -19.06
N ILE A 68 -16.28 -12.30 -18.18
CA ILE A 68 -16.83 -11.10 -17.55
C ILE A 68 -15.86 -9.94 -17.70
N THR A 69 -16.41 -8.72 -17.68
CA THR A 69 -15.63 -7.50 -17.55
C THR A 69 -15.45 -7.18 -16.06
N VAL A 70 -14.21 -6.88 -15.65
CA VAL A 70 -13.86 -6.52 -14.28
C VAL A 70 -13.08 -5.21 -14.31
N SER A 71 -13.42 -4.31 -13.39
CA SER A 71 -12.64 -3.11 -13.11
C SER A 71 -12.38 -3.04 -11.62
N GLU A 72 -11.14 -2.73 -11.27
CA GLU A 72 -10.70 -2.53 -9.89
C GLU A 72 -9.89 -1.23 -9.82
N ILE A 73 -10.01 -0.51 -8.71
CA ILE A 73 -9.19 0.66 -8.41
C ILE A 73 -8.71 0.51 -6.97
N SER A 74 -7.41 0.65 -6.76
CA SER A 74 -6.75 0.60 -5.47
C SER A 74 -5.90 1.85 -5.27
N TRP A 75 -5.70 2.24 -4.01
CA TRP A 75 -4.78 3.31 -3.64
C TRP A 75 -4.19 3.06 -2.27
N GLY A 76 -2.93 3.46 -2.08
CA GLY A 76 -2.29 3.42 -0.77
C GLY A 76 -2.78 4.59 0.09
N ARG A 77 -3.60 4.34 1.11
CA ARG A 77 -4.11 5.39 2.02
C ARG A 77 -2.95 6.18 2.63
N GLU A 78 -1.91 5.50 3.08
CA GLU A 78 -0.70 6.08 3.66
C GLU A 78 0.05 6.96 2.64
N ARG A 79 0.21 6.51 1.40
CA ARG A 79 0.84 7.27 0.32
C ARG A 79 0.06 8.53 -0.04
N LEU A 80 -1.26 8.42 -0.16
CA LEU A 80 -2.12 9.58 -0.42
C LEU A 80 -2.02 10.60 0.71
N ASN A 81 -2.13 10.15 1.97
CA ASN A 81 -1.98 11.01 3.13
C ASN A 81 -0.62 11.71 3.14
N TRP A 82 0.46 10.99 2.83
CA TRP A 82 1.81 11.54 2.76
C TRP A 82 1.92 12.66 1.71
N ILE A 83 1.32 12.50 0.53
CA ILE A 83 1.39 13.49 -0.55
C ILE A 83 0.65 14.77 -0.23
N TYR A 84 -0.50 14.66 0.42
CA TYR A 84 -1.32 15.82 0.79
C TYR A 84 -0.82 16.56 2.04
N ARG A 85 0.19 16.04 2.74
CA ARG A 85 0.80 16.74 3.88
C ARG A 85 1.57 17.97 3.41
N LYS A 86 1.37 19.09 4.12
CA LYS A 86 2.11 20.35 3.89
C LYS A 86 3.63 20.19 4.07
N LYS A 87 4.05 19.19 4.84
CA LYS A 87 5.44 18.87 5.19
C LYS A 87 5.76 17.45 4.71
N GLN A 88 6.43 17.35 3.56
CA GLN A 88 6.76 16.06 2.90
C GLN A 88 7.98 15.37 3.51
N ASP A 89 8.69 16.04 4.41
CA ASP A 89 9.73 15.48 5.26
C ASP A 89 9.16 14.63 6.42
N GLN A 90 7.84 14.49 6.52
CA GLN A 90 7.23 13.69 7.56
C GLN A 90 7.26 12.18 7.28
N PRO A 91 7.18 11.36 8.34
CA PRO A 91 7.16 9.92 8.24
C PRO A 91 5.98 9.31 7.48
N TYR A 92 6.19 8.09 6.99
CA TYR A 92 5.18 7.32 6.25
C TYR A 92 4.00 6.89 7.13
N PHE A 93 4.27 6.44 8.37
CA PHE A 93 3.24 6.02 9.32
C PHE A 93 2.77 7.20 10.17
N THR A 94 1.52 7.62 9.93
CA THR A 94 0.84 8.64 10.74
C THR A 94 0.60 8.13 12.17
N GLY A 95 0.79 8.98 13.18
CA GLY A 95 0.64 8.63 14.59
C GLY A 95 1.93 8.14 15.26
N PHE A 96 2.95 7.82 14.46
CA PHE A 96 4.24 7.33 14.95
C PHE A 96 5.35 8.38 14.85
N GLU A 97 5.00 9.65 14.60
CA GLU A 97 5.96 10.71 14.33
C GLU A 97 7.03 10.86 15.44
N GLU A 98 6.70 10.53 16.69
CA GLU A 98 7.61 10.59 17.84
C GLU A 98 8.84 9.66 17.73
N PHE A 99 8.75 8.58 16.96
CA PHE A 99 9.87 7.65 16.79
C PHE A 99 10.84 8.08 15.71
N TYR A 100 10.34 8.79 14.69
CA TYR A 100 11.10 9.10 13.49
C TYR A 100 12.17 10.19 13.72
N LYS A 101 13.41 9.90 13.30
CA LYS A 101 14.44 10.91 13.10
C LYS A 101 14.66 11.11 11.59
N THR A 102 15.22 12.26 11.21
CA THR A 102 15.29 12.67 9.81
C THR A 102 16.14 11.69 8.98
N GLU A 103 17.18 11.14 9.60
CA GLU A 103 18.22 10.32 9.00
C GLU A 103 17.91 8.82 8.89
N ASN A 104 16.88 8.30 9.57
CA ASN A 104 16.68 6.85 9.73
C ASN A 104 15.22 6.38 9.49
N LYS A 105 14.52 7.07 8.58
CA LYS A 105 13.09 6.85 8.35
C LYS A 105 12.78 5.44 7.87
N ASP A 106 13.61 4.89 6.98
CA ASP A 106 13.40 3.56 6.43
C ASP A 106 13.64 2.48 7.48
N GLU A 107 14.64 2.62 8.35
CA GLU A 107 14.86 1.66 9.43
C GLU A 107 13.74 1.71 10.47
N ILE A 108 13.22 2.88 10.79
CA ILE A 108 12.11 3.02 11.73
C ILE A 108 10.81 2.46 11.15
N ALA A 109 10.55 2.66 9.86
CA ALA A 109 9.41 2.04 9.19
C ALA A 109 9.45 0.50 9.29
N ARG A 110 10.66 -0.11 9.27
CA ARG A 110 10.83 -1.56 9.48
C ARG A 110 10.55 -2.02 10.92
N VAL A 111 10.55 -1.12 11.89
CA VAL A 111 10.09 -1.42 13.27
C VAL A 111 8.56 -1.33 13.35
N ILE A 112 7.99 -0.27 12.77
CA ILE A 112 6.56 0.05 12.92
C ILE A 112 5.66 -0.87 12.09
N ASP A 113 6.04 -1.18 10.86
CA ASP A 113 5.20 -1.99 9.96
C ASP A 113 4.89 -3.39 10.51
N PRO A 114 5.88 -4.15 11.06
CA PRO A 114 5.60 -5.46 11.62
C PRO A 114 4.68 -5.43 12.84
N ILE A 115 4.82 -4.45 13.74
CA ILE A 115 3.97 -4.37 14.94
C ILE A 115 2.54 -3.98 14.58
N ARG A 116 2.34 -2.99 13.68
CA ARG A 116 1.00 -2.62 13.18
C ARG A 116 0.30 -3.80 12.50
N THR A 117 1.02 -4.50 11.65
CA THR A 117 0.49 -5.67 10.94
C THR A 117 0.18 -6.81 11.91
N ALA A 118 1.07 -7.09 12.87
CA ALA A 118 0.85 -8.11 13.89
C ALA A 118 -0.38 -7.80 14.76
N THR A 119 -0.55 -6.55 15.17
CA THR A 119 -1.72 -6.08 15.93
C THR A 119 -3.01 -6.30 15.15
N LEU A 120 -3.07 -5.89 13.87
CA LEU A 120 -4.23 -6.14 13.02
C LEU A 120 -4.55 -7.63 12.87
N MET A 121 -3.53 -8.45 12.60
CA MET A 121 -3.70 -9.90 12.50
C MET A 121 -4.27 -10.50 13.79
N PHE A 122 -3.73 -10.07 14.94
CA PHE A 122 -4.19 -10.53 16.25
C PHE A 122 -5.64 -10.11 16.52
N MET A 123 -6.01 -8.86 16.23
CA MET A 123 -7.37 -8.34 16.35
C MET A 123 -8.38 -9.09 15.46
N GLN A 124 -7.93 -9.64 14.34
CA GLN A 124 -8.73 -10.51 13.46
C GLN A 124 -8.81 -11.98 13.94
N GLY A 125 -8.33 -12.27 15.16
CA GLY A 125 -8.40 -13.59 15.77
C GLY A 125 -7.30 -14.55 15.31
N ILE A 126 -6.25 -14.07 14.64
CA ILE A 126 -5.10 -14.91 14.27
C ILE A 126 -4.24 -15.14 15.51
N ILE A 127 -4.05 -16.42 15.86
CA ILE A 127 -3.24 -16.83 17.01
C ILE A 127 -1.86 -17.31 16.52
N PRO A 128 -0.75 -16.90 17.18
CA PRO A 128 0.59 -17.42 16.91
C PRO A 128 0.64 -18.95 16.88
N SER A 129 1.11 -19.56 15.78
CA SER A 129 1.22 -21.03 15.66
C SER A 129 2.20 -21.48 14.57
N HIS A 130 2.55 -22.77 14.51
CA HIS A 130 3.42 -23.33 13.46
C HIS A 130 2.74 -23.55 12.11
N LYS A 131 1.49 -23.10 11.96
CA LYS A 131 0.71 -23.25 10.73
C LYS A 131 0.31 -21.86 10.22
N ASP A 132 0.15 -21.71 8.91
CA ASP A 132 -0.44 -20.49 8.35
C ASP A 132 -1.91 -20.38 8.79
N PRO A 133 -2.42 -19.18 9.14
CA PRO A 133 -1.74 -17.87 9.12
C PRO A 133 -0.91 -17.53 10.37
N GLY A 134 -1.01 -18.32 11.45
CA GLY A 134 -0.32 -18.06 12.73
C GLY A 134 1.22 -18.05 12.65
N PHE A 135 1.80 -18.77 11.68
CA PHE A 135 3.25 -18.75 11.43
C PHE A 135 3.71 -17.36 10.99
N ARG A 136 2.96 -16.72 10.10
CA ARG A 136 3.26 -15.36 9.60
C ARG A 136 3.19 -14.32 10.72
N LEU A 137 2.18 -14.42 11.60
CA LEU A 137 2.08 -13.56 12.78
C LEU A 137 3.34 -13.67 13.66
N ARG A 138 3.83 -14.89 13.91
CA ARG A 138 5.08 -15.06 14.67
C ARG A 138 6.29 -14.47 13.98
N GLN A 139 6.37 -14.55 12.65
CA GLN A 139 7.48 -13.95 11.91
C GLN A 139 7.45 -12.42 12.01
N LEU A 140 6.26 -11.80 11.96
CA LEU A 140 6.11 -10.36 12.16
C LEU A 140 6.52 -9.93 13.57
N ILE A 141 6.07 -10.65 14.60
CA ILE A 141 6.45 -10.39 15.99
C ILE A 141 7.97 -10.51 16.17
N LYS A 142 8.59 -11.56 15.61
CA LYS A 142 10.06 -11.73 15.67
C LYS A 142 10.79 -10.58 15.00
N ARG A 143 10.39 -10.22 13.78
CA ARG A 143 10.97 -9.08 13.03
C ARG A 143 10.84 -7.78 13.81
N PHE A 144 9.70 -7.55 14.46
CA PHE A 144 9.52 -6.40 15.34
C PHE A 144 10.60 -6.35 16.43
N PHE A 145 10.75 -7.42 17.22
CA PHE A 145 11.75 -7.46 18.29
C PHE A 145 13.19 -7.35 17.77
N GLU A 146 13.50 -8.03 16.66
CA GLU A 146 14.81 -7.96 16.02
C GLU A 146 15.16 -6.52 15.59
N HIS A 147 14.23 -5.82 14.93
CA HIS A 147 14.46 -4.44 14.51
C HIS A 147 14.41 -3.46 15.69
N ASN A 148 13.47 -3.61 16.62
CA ASN A 148 13.35 -2.72 17.78
C ASN A 148 14.58 -2.81 18.70
N SER A 149 15.27 -3.96 18.76
CA SER A 149 16.51 -4.11 19.55
C SER A 149 17.60 -3.09 19.16
N GLN A 150 17.57 -2.58 17.93
CA GLN A 150 18.54 -1.58 17.44
C GLN A 150 18.23 -0.16 17.93
N PHE A 151 16.97 0.11 18.26
CA PHE A 151 16.48 1.45 18.62
C PHE A 151 16.08 1.56 20.10
N SER A 152 15.74 0.44 20.72
CA SER A 152 15.26 0.34 22.11
C SER A 152 14.04 1.24 22.37
N PHE A 153 13.09 1.30 21.43
CA PHE A 153 11.85 2.04 21.65
C PHE A 153 10.94 1.31 22.65
N SER A 154 10.09 2.06 23.35
CA SER A 154 9.09 1.50 24.27
C SER A 154 8.09 0.63 23.51
N GLU A 155 8.07 -0.66 23.85
CA GLU A 155 7.18 -1.65 23.24
C GLU A 155 5.71 -1.34 23.54
N ASP A 156 5.39 -0.97 24.78
CA ASP A 156 4.03 -0.59 25.20
C ASP A 156 3.52 0.60 24.40
N ARG A 157 4.37 1.62 24.19
CA ARG A 157 3.99 2.82 23.44
C ARG A 157 3.78 2.51 21.96
N LEU A 158 4.64 1.68 21.36
CA LEU A 158 4.48 1.24 19.98
C LEU A 158 3.21 0.40 19.80
N LEU A 159 2.87 -0.43 20.79
CA LEU A 159 1.66 -1.24 20.79
C LEU A 159 0.40 -0.37 20.92
N GLU A 160 0.39 0.61 21.83
CA GLU A 160 -0.70 1.58 22.00
C GLU A 160 -1.02 2.28 20.68
N LEU A 161 -0.01 2.87 20.03
CA LEU A 161 -0.16 3.55 18.75
C LEU A 161 -0.51 2.59 17.59
N SER A 162 -0.22 1.31 17.74
CA SER A 162 -0.60 0.29 16.75
C SER A 162 -2.06 -0.13 16.86
N CYS A 163 -2.76 0.24 17.94
CA CYS A 163 -4.20 0.01 18.10
C CYS A 163 -5.05 1.18 17.61
N ASP A 164 -4.46 2.36 17.42
CA ASP A 164 -5.12 3.57 16.90
C ASP A 164 -5.05 3.62 15.35
N PHE A 165 -6.20 3.49 14.68
CA PHE A 165 -6.35 3.41 13.21
C PHE A 165 -7.21 4.52 12.58
#